data_AF-A0A523FJT7-F1
#
_entry.id   AF-A0A523FJT7-F1
#
_cell.length_a   1.000
_cell.length_b   1.000
_cell.length_c   1.000
_cell.angle_alpha   90.00
_cell.angle_beta   90.00
_cell.angle_gamma   90.00
#
_symmetry.space_group_name_H-M   'P 1'
#
loop_
_entity.id
_entity.type
_entity.pdbx_description
1 polymer ?
#
loop_
_entity_poly.entity_id
_entity_poly.type
_entity_poly.pdbx_seq_one_letter_code
_entity_poly.pdbx_strand_id
1 'polypeptide(L)'
;LSKDALAEIAERAVAMAKAAPEDAYCGLAEPELLAGDPPDLDICDQREPDPDELARRAAKAEDAARAVKGVTNSEGAEASWGSSRICLAASNGFAGTYASSRHSLVVAVVAGEGTNMERDYQFSSTVYADDLKGAEVIGREAGERAVARLNARKVETASVPVIYEPRVSSSLLRHLAAAINGISVARGTSFLKDKMGKAVFADAITIVDDPHRARGLGSKPFDGEGLANERRKVIDAGVLATWLLDLGSARQLGLGSTGHAARGTSAPPSPAATNLYLEAGTLGPAELMSDIGAGLYVTELIGMGANTLTGDYSRGAAGFWIENGEIAYPVSEVTIAGNLNDMFANLTAADDLEFRYAINAPTLRIDGMTVAGK
;
A
#
# COMPACT_ATOMS: atom_id res chain seq x y z
N LEU A 1 -14.41 -7.66 28.29
CA LEU A 1 -13.26 -7.35 29.15
C LEU A 1 -13.74 -7.29 30.60
N SER A 2 -13.43 -8.30 31.42
CA SER A 2 -13.76 -8.26 32.86
C SER A 2 -12.74 -7.41 33.60
N LYS A 3 -13.10 -6.89 34.79
CA LYS A 3 -12.18 -6.12 35.64
C LYS A 3 -10.97 -6.96 36.05
N ASP A 4 -11.20 -8.21 36.43
CA ASP A 4 -10.14 -9.14 36.85
C ASP A 4 -9.14 -9.40 35.72
N ALA A 5 -9.63 -9.60 34.48
CA ALA A 5 -8.75 -9.79 33.33
C ALA A 5 -7.90 -8.54 33.02
N LEU A 6 -8.46 -7.33 33.18
CA LEU A 6 -7.71 -6.09 33.01
C LEU A 6 -6.64 -5.91 34.09
N ALA A 7 -6.95 -6.25 35.35
CA ALA A 7 -5.98 -6.23 36.44
C ALA A 7 -4.84 -7.22 36.20
N GLU A 8 -5.16 -8.46 35.81
CA GLU A 8 -4.16 -9.48 35.48
C GLU A 8 -3.25 -9.05 34.32
N ILE A 9 -3.81 -8.44 33.27
CA ILE A 9 -3.03 -7.91 32.14
C ILE A 9 -2.09 -6.80 32.61
N ALA A 10 -2.55 -5.88 33.45
CA ALA A 10 -1.73 -4.80 33.97
C ALA A 10 -0.57 -5.33 34.85
N GLU A 11 -0.85 -6.28 35.74
CA GLU A 11 0.16 -6.93 36.58
C GLU A 11 1.23 -7.64 35.73
N ARG A 12 0.81 -8.38 34.69
CA ARG A 12 1.73 -9.03 33.75
C ARG A 12 2.58 -8.03 32.98
N ALA A 13 1.98 -6.94 32.49
CA ALA A 13 2.71 -5.89 31.78
C ALA A 13 3.79 -5.26 32.67
N VAL A 14 3.48 -4.98 33.94
CA VAL A 14 4.45 -4.47 34.92
C VAL A 14 5.55 -5.49 35.23
N ALA A 15 5.20 -6.76 35.39
CA ALA A 15 6.19 -7.83 35.61
C ALA A 15 7.16 -7.97 34.41
N MET A 16 6.64 -7.90 33.18
CA MET A 16 7.45 -7.91 31.96
C MET A 16 8.37 -6.69 31.88
N ALA A 17 7.85 -5.49 32.18
CA ALA A 17 8.65 -4.27 32.18
C ALA A 17 9.81 -4.31 33.19
N LYS A 18 9.59 -4.88 34.38
CA LYS A 18 10.63 -5.07 35.41
C LYS A 18 11.72 -6.06 35.00
N ALA A 19 11.42 -7.00 34.12
CA ALA A 19 12.37 -8.00 33.62
C ALA A 19 13.09 -7.57 32.34
N ALA A 20 12.61 -6.52 31.67
CA ALA A 20 13.21 -5.99 30.45
C ALA A 20 14.47 -5.15 30.77
N PRO A 21 15.47 -5.11 29.87
CA PRO A 21 16.55 -4.14 29.95
C PRO A 21 16.03 -2.70 29.91
N GLU A 22 16.76 -1.78 30.52
CA GLU A 22 16.47 -0.35 30.38
C GLU A 22 16.59 0.09 28.91
N ASP A 23 15.57 0.80 28.42
CA ASP A 23 15.55 1.41 27.09
C ASP A 23 15.41 2.93 27.24
N ALA A 24 16.48 3.65 26.91
CA ALA A 24 16.56 5.10 27.04
C ALA A 24 15.62 5.86 26.10
N TYR A 25 15.05 5.19 25.08
CA TYR A 25 14.21 5.82 24.07
C TYR A 25 12.72 5.54 24.29
N CYS A 26 12.36 4.58 25.14
CA CYS A 26 10.97 4.28 25.45
C CYS A 26 10.35 5.34 26.39
N GLY A 27 9.05 5.57 26.28
CA GLY A 27 8.33 6.53 27.13
C GLY A 27 7.15 7.20 26.42
N LEU A 28 6.24 7.77 27.20
CA LEU A 28 5.06 8.48 26.69
C LEU A 28 5.42 9.88 26.17
N ALA A 29 4.50 10.49 25.43
CA ALA A 29 4.65 11.87 24.96
C ALA A 29 4.55 12.85 26.14
N GLU A 30 5.22 14.00 26.02
CA GLU A 30 4.94 15.16 26.87
C GLU A 30 3.51 15.68 26.60
N PRO A 31 2.81 16.24 27.60
CA PRO A 31 1.41 16.65 27.48
C PRO A 31 1.13 17.62 26.32
N GLU A 32 2.09 18.47 25.94
CA GLU A 32 1.95 19.47 24.88
C GLU A 32 1.93 18.86 23.47
N LEU A 33 2.36 17.61 23.31
CA LEU A 33 2.37 16.89 22.03
C LEU A 33 1.09 16.08 21.80
N LEU A 34 0.25 15.95 22.83
CA LEU A 34 -0.98 15.17 22.76
C LEU A 34 -1.96 15.79 21.77
N ALA A 35 -2.62 14.92 20.99
CA ALA A 35 -3.67 15.36 20.10
C ALA A 35 -4.80 16.03 20.90
N GLY A 36 -5.24 17.18 20.40
CA GLY A 36 -6.44 17.86 20.89
C GLY A 36 -7.71 17.26 20.27
N ASP A 37 -8.65 18.14 19.92
CA ASP A 37 -9.88 17.72 19.24
C ASP A 37 -9.56 17.28 17.80
N PRO A 38 -9.80 16.01 17.44
CA PRO A 38 -9.48 15.54 16.11
C PRO A 38 -10.50 16.02 15.07
N PRO A 39 -10.09 16.21 13.80
CA PRO A 39 -11.01 16.50 12.72
C PRO A 39 -11.98 15.32 12.49
N ASP A 40 -13.18 15.64 12.00
CA ASP A 40 -14.08 14.61 11.47
C ASP A 40 -13.55 14.14 10.11
N LEU A 41 -13.19 12.85 10.04
CA LEU A 41 -12.58 12.23 8.87
C LEU A 41 -13.60 11.51 7.98
N ASP A 42 -14.87 11.41 8.40
CA ASP A 42 -15.91 10.66 7.70
C ASP A 42 -15.47 9.21 7.38
N ILE A 43 -14.90 8.50 8.37
CA ILE A 43 -14.29 7.17 8.18
C ILE A 43 -15.13 6.00 8.70
N CYS A 44 -16.40 6.22 9.06
CA CYS A 44 -17.26 5.19 9.62
C CYS A 44 -18.69 5.25 9.07
N ASP A 45 -18.98 4.39 8.10
CA ASP A 45 -20.33 4.04 7.68
C ASP A 45 -21.07 3.36 8.84
N GLN A 46 -22.14 4.02 9.30
CA GLN A 46 -22.99 3.51 10.38
C GLN A 46 -23.95 2.41 9.89
N ARG A 47 -24.09 2.22 8.58
CA ARG A 47 -24.96 1.19 8.01
C ARG A 47 -24.25 -0.15 7.94
N GLU A 48 -24.58 -1.03 8.88
CA GLU A 48 -24.25 -2.45 8.77
C GLU A 48 -25.13 -3.10 7.68
N PRO A 49 -24.52 -3.74 6.66
CA PRO A 49 -25.29 -4.45 5.63
C PRO A 49 -25.77 -5.80 6.17
N ASP A 50 -26.97 -6.21 5.75
CA ASP A 50 -27.48 -7.55 6.04
C ASP A 50 -26.67 -8.62 5.28
N PRO A 51 -26.43 -9.82 5.86
CA PRO A 51 -25.70 -10.89 5.20
C PRO A 51 -26.22 -11.25 3.79
N ASP A 52 -27.53 -11.17 3.54
CA ASP A 52 -28.10 -11.45 2.22
C ASP A 52 -27.72 -10.37 1.19
N GLU A 53 -27.52 -9.12 1.63
CA GLU A 53 -27.02 -8.06 0.77
C GLU A 53 -25.59 -8.34 0.32
N LEU A 54 -24.73 -8.78 1.24
CA LEU A 54 -23.35 -9.16 0.94
C LEU A 54 -23.32 -10.38 0.00
N ALA A 55 -24.12 -11.42 0.28
CA ALA A 55 -24.22 -12.60 -0.56
C ALA A 55 -24.67 -12.27 -1.99
N ARG A 56 -25.71 -11.43 -2.13
CA ARG A 56 -26.16 -10.95 -3.46
C ARG A 56 -25.08 -10.17 -4.19
N ARG A 57 -24.34 -9.31 -3.47
CA ARG A 57 -23.26 -8.49 -4.05
C ARG A 57 -22.11 -9.36 -4.57
N ALA A 58 -21.70 -10.36 -3.80
CA ALA A 58 -20.68 -11.34 -4.21
C ALA A 58 -21.13 -12.15 -5.43
N ALA A 59 -22.34 -12.73 -5.37
CA ALA A 59 -22.90 -13.52 -6.47
C ALA A 59 -22.97 -12.71 -7.78
N LYS A 60 -23.40 -11.45 -7.70
CA LYS A 60 -23.50 -10.54 -8.85
C LYS A 60 -22.14 -10.26 -9.51
N ALA A 61 -21.08 -10.13 -8.71
CA ALA A 61 -19.72 -9.97 -9.22
C ALA A 61 -19.20 -11.26 -9.87
N GLU A 62 -19.44 -12.41 -9.23
CA GLU A 62 -19.05 -13.72 -9.77
C GLU A 62 -19.76 -14.03 -11.10
N ASP A 63 -21.08 -13.83 -11.18
CA ASP A 63 -21.86 -14.05 -12.39
C ASP A 63 -21.37 -13.17 -13.55
N ALA A 64 -21.08 -11.90 -13.28
CA ALA A 64 -20.55 -10.98 -14.27
C ALA A 64 -19.14 -11.39 -14.76
N ALA A 65 -18.28 -11.89 -13.86
CA ALA A 65 -16.96 -12.39 -14.23
C ALA A 65 -17.06 -13.65 -15.10
N ARG A 66 -17.92 -14.60 -14.73
CA ARG A 66 -18.15 -15.85 -15.48
C ARG A 66 -18.82 -15.64 -16.83
N ALA A 67 -19.54 -14.53 -17.00
CA ALA A 67 -20.15 -14.16 -18.28
C ALA A 67 -19.12 -13.69 -19.32
N VAL A 68 -17.87 -13.39 -18.93
CA VAL A 68 -16.81 -12.99 -19.86
C VAL A 68 -16.36 -14.19 -20.68
N LYS A 69 -16.42 -14.05 -22.02
CA LYS A 69 -16.00 -15.11 -22.94
C LYS A 69 -14.53 -15.48 -22.74
N GLY A 70 -14.27 -16.75 -22.44
CA GLY A 70 -12.93 -17.30 -22.19
C GLY A 70 -12.68 -17.65 -20.72
N VAL A 71 -13.52 -17.12 -19.81
CA VAL A 71 -13.57 -17.59 -18.41
C VAL A 71 -14.24 -18.96 -18.38
N THR A 72 -13.57 -19.93 -17.76
CA THR A 72 -13.96 -21.34 -17.73
C THR A 72 -14.26 -21.82 -16.31
N ASN A 73 -13.71 -21.15 -15.30
CA ASN A 73 -13.94 -21.50 -13.89
C ASN A 73 -13.90 -20.26 -12.99
N SER A 74 -14.33 -20.41 -11.75
CA SER A 74 -14.36 -19.35 -10.72
C SER A 74 -13.62 -19.82 -9.46
N GLU A 75 -12.81 -18.94 -8.88
CA GLU A 75 -12.27 -19.11 -7.52
C GLU A 75 -13.19 -18.49 -6.44
N GLY A 76 -14.31 -17.90 -6.87
CA GLY A 76 -15.34 -17.32 -6.01
C GLY A 76 -15.27 -15.80 -5.93
N ALA A 77 -16.30 -15.24 -5.30
CA ALA A 77 -16.36 -13.84 -4.91
C ALA A 77 -16.64 -13.72 -3.41
N GLU A 78 -16.09 -12.68 -2.79
CA GLU A 78 -16.30 -12.34 -1.39
C GLU A 78 -16.71 -10.88 -1.28
N ALA A 79 -17.85 -10.64 -0.62
CA ALA A 79 -18.25 -9.32 -0.16
C ALA A 79 -18.20 -9.30 1.37
N SER A 80 -17.50 -8.33 1.93
CA SER A 80 -17.34 -8.21 3.38
C SER A 80 -17.60 -6.80 3.87
N TRP A 81 -17.99 -6.73 5.14
CA TRP A 81 -18.07 -5.50 5.91
C TRP A 81 -17.45 -5.74 7.28
N GLY A 82 -16.76 -4.73 7.79
CA GLY A 82 -16.27 -4.71 9.16
C GLY A 82 -16.31 -3.31 9.73
N SER A 83 -16.53 -3.22 11.04
CA SER A 83 -16.41 -1.99 11.80
C SER A 83 -15.46 -2.21 12.97
N SER A 84 -14.72 -1.17 13.34
CA SER A 84 -13.79 -1.16 14.45
C SER A 84 -13.98 0.10 15.27
N ARG A 85 -13.91 -0.04 16.60
CA ARG A 85 -13.82 1.10 17.51
C ARG A 85 -12.48 1.04 18.24
N ILE A 86 -11.72 2.11 18.09
CA ILE A 86 -10.41 2.26 18.69
C ILE A 86 -10.58 3.15 19.93
N CYS A 87 -10.00 2.72 21.05
CA CYS A 87 -9.91 3.50 22.28
C CYS A 87 -8.45 3.47 22.74
N LEU A 88 -7.83 4.64 22.86
CA LEU A 88 -6.47 4.80 23.35
C LEU A 88 -6.49 5.69 24.60
N ALA A 89 -5.88 5.23 25.68
CA ALA A 89 -5.70 5.99 26.90
C ALA A 89 -4.30 5.78 27.45
N ALA A 90 -3.69 6.83 27.99
CA ALA A 90 -2.34 6.80 28.53
C ALA A 90 -2.24 7.63 29.83
N SER A 91 -1.27 7.30 30.68
CA SER A 91 -1.10 7.93 32.00
C SER A 91 -0.61 9.38 31.95
N ASN A 92 -0.21 9.87 30.77
CA ASN A 92 0.12 11.28 30.53
C ASN A 92 -1.14 12.15 30.29
N GLY A 93 -2.34 11.60 30.45
CA GLY A 93 -3.60 12.32 30.36
C GLY A 93 -4.33 12.18 29.02
N PHE A 94 -3.71 11.52 28.02
CA PHE A 94 -4.39 11.27 26.75
C PHE A 94 -5.53 10.25 26.90
N ALA A 95 -6.68 10.57 26.32
CA ALA A 95 -7.78 9.64 26.11
C ALA A 95 -8.52 10.01 24.82
N GLY A 96 -8.51 9.12 23.83
CA GLY A 96 -9.12 9.34 22.52
C GLY A 96 -9.84 8.11 22.02
N THR A 97 -10.90 8.30 21.24
CA THR A 97 -11.62 7.22 20.57
C THR A 97 -12.06 7.64 19.19
N TYR A 98 -12.11 6.69 18.27
CA TYR A 98 -12.75 6.84 16.98
C TYR A 98 -13.28 5.50 16.51
N ALA A 99 -14.21 5.53 15.56
CA ALA A 99 -14.70 4.36 14.86
C ALA A 99 -14.28 4.42 13.40
N SER A 100 -14.13 3.26 12.79
CA SER A 100 -13.94 3.15 11.35
C SER A 100 -14.73 1.95 10.80
N SER A 101 -15.09 2.03 9.52
CA SER A 101 -15.72 0.94 8.79
C SER A 101 -14.96 0.64 7.51
N ARG A 102 -15.20 -0.55 6.97
CA ARG A 102 -14.68 -0.96 5.68
C ARG A 102 -15.68 -1.88 5.01
N HIS A 103 -16.01 -1.59 3.76
CA HIS A 103 -16.61 -2.55 2.85
C HIS A 103 -15.55 -3.04 1.87
N SER A 104 -15.67 -4.29 1.43
CA SER A 104 -14.83 -4.83 0.38
C SER A 104 -15.63 -5.78 -0.50
N LEU A 105 -15.29 -5.80 -1.78
CA LEU A 105 -15.76 -6.79 -2.74
C LEU A 105 -14.56 -7.25 -3.56
N VAL A 106 -14.36 -8.55 -3.66
CA VAL A 106 -13.33 -9.17 -4.50
C VAL A 106 -13.93 -10.35 -5.26
N VAL A 107 -13.43 -10.59 -6.46
CA VAL A 107 -13.77 -11.76 -7.29
C VAL A 107 -12.53 -12.20 -8.05
N ALA A 108 -12.31 -13.51 -8.08
CA ALA A 108 -11.21 -14.13 -8.80
C ALA A 108 -11.75 -15.24 -9.70
N VAL A 109 -11.27 -15.29 -10.94
CA VAL A 109 -11.74 -16.25 -11.95
C VAL A 109 -10.58 -16.82 -12.76
N VAL A 110 -10.83 -17.96 -13.39
CA VAL A 110 -9.88 -18.68 -14.23
C VAL A 110 -10.36 -18.68 -15.67
N ALA A 111 -9.46 -18.33 -16.58
CA ALA A 111 -9.66 -18.40 -18.02
C ALA A 111 -8.82 -19.53 -18.63
N GLY A 112 -9.28 -20.08 -19.75
CA GLY A 112 -8.55 -21.14 -20.48
C GLY A 112 -8.76 -22.55 -19.91
N GLU A 113 -8.07 -23.54 -20.47
CA GLU A 113 -8.22 -24.95 -20.12
C GLU A 113 -6.86 -25.66 -20.04
N GLY A 114 -6.81 -26.75 -19.26
CA GLY A 114 -5.63 -27.61 -19.15
C GLY A 114 -4.40 -26.86 -18.63
N THR A 115 -3.28 -26.95 -19.34
CA THR A 115 -2.02 -26.30 -18.96
C THR A 115 -1.96 -24.82 -19.30
N ASN A 116 -2.96 -24.28 -20.01
CA ASN A 116 -3.02 -22.88 -20.44
C ASN A 116 -4.02 -22.07 -19.60
N MET A 117 -4.30 -22.52 -18.38
CA MET A 117 -5.18 -21.80 -17.45
C MET A 117 -4.46 -20.59 -16.87
N GLU A 118 -5.15 -19.46 -16.89
CA GLU A 118 -4.68 -18.20 -16.30
C GLU A 118 -5.70 -17.68 -15.30
N ARG A 119 -5.23 -17.02 -14.26
CA ARG A 119 -6.07 -16.41 -13.23
C ARG A 119 -5.78 -14.92 -13.14
N ASP A 120 -6.85 -14.15 -12.93
CA ASP A 120 -6.72 -12.82 -12.34
C ASP A 120 -7.95 -12.53 -11.45
N TYR A 121 -7.89 -11.40 -10.77
CA TYR A 121 -8.93 -10.93 -9.86
C TYR A 121 -9.14 -9.42 -10.03
N GLN A 122 -10.28 -8.95 -9.53
CA GLN A 122 -10.52 -7.53 -9.29
C GLN A 122 -11.15 -7.35 -7.92
N PHE A 123 -10.91 -6.19 -7.32
CA PHE A 123 -11.48 -5.84 -6.02
C PHE A 123 -11.79 -4.34 -5.92
N SER A 124 -12.62 -3.99 -4.94
CA SER A 124 -12.85 -2.63 -4.48
C SER A 124 -12.96 -2.62 -2.96
N SER A 125 -12.47 -1.57 -2.33
CA SER A 125 -12.49 -1.41 -0.87
C SER A 125 -12.69 0.06 -0.55
N THR A 126 -13.68 0.37 0.28
CA THR A 126 -14.07 1.74 0.63
C THR A 126 -14.56 1.80 2.08
N VAL A 127 -14.66 3.01 2.64
CA VAL A 127 -15.27 3.22 3.96
C VAL A 127 -16.78 3.00 3.89
N TYR A 128 -17.43 3.57 2.88
CA TYR A 128 -18.89 3.52 2.67
C TYR A 128 -19.26 2.55 1.57
N ALA A 129 -20.40 1.88 1.73
CA ALA A 129 -20.92 0.96 0.73
C ALA A 129 -21.20 1.65 -0.62
N ASP A 130 -21.70 2.89 -0.58
CA ASP A 130 -22.09 3.66 -1.77
C ASP A 130 -20.90 4.09 -2.63
N ASP A 131 -19.71 4.13 -2.04
CA ASP A 131 -18.47 4.45 -2.76
C ASP A 131 -17.87 3.21 -3.44
N LEU A 132 -18.37 2.00 -3.14
CA LEU A 132 -17.88 0.79 -3.79
C LEU A 132 -18.18 0.84 -5.28
N LYS A 133 -17.20 0.41 -6.07
CA LYS A 133 -17.41 0.16 -7.49
C LYS A 133 -18.48 -0.91 -7.68
N GLY A 134 -19.33 -0.74 -8.69
CA GLY A 134 -20.44 -1.65 -8.97
C GLY A 134 -19.99 -3.10 -9.17
N ALA A 135 -20.71 -4.05 -8.57
CA ALA A 135 -20.32 -5.45 -8.54
C ALA A 135 -20.15 -6.06 -9.95
N GLU A 136 -21.02 -5.72 -10.91
CA GLU A 136 -20.87 -6.18 -12.29
C GLU A 136 -19.64 -5.62 -12.98
N VAL A 137 -19.22 -4.40 -12.64
CA VAL A 137 -18.03 -3.78 -13.21
C VAL A 137 -16.78 -4.50 -12.68
N ILE A 138 -16.73 -4.73 -11.37
CA ILE A 138 -15.66 -5.51 -10.73
C ILE A 138 -15.59 -6.91 -11.34
N GLY A 139 -16.73 -7.60 -11.46
CA GLY A 139 -16.82 -8.92 -12.07
C GLY A 139 -16.31 -8.96 -13.51
N ARG A 140 -16.84 -8.08 -14.37
CA ARG A 140 -16.43 -7.99 -15.77
C ARG A 140 -14.93 -7.73 -15.90
N GLU A 141 -14.38 -6.79 -15.13
CA GLU A 141 -12.94 -6.49 -15.15
C GLU A 141 -12.10 -7.68 -14.71
N ALA A 142 -12.51 -8.44 -13.68
CA ALA A 142 -11.79 -9.65 -13.28
C ALA A 142 -11.74 -10.68 -14.42
N GLY A 143 -12.87 -10.91 -15.10
CA GLY A 143 -12.94 -11.82 -16.24
C GLY A 143 -12.11 -11.35 -17.43
N GLU A 144 -12.19 -10.07 -17.79
CA GLU A 144 -11.41 -9.48 -18.88
C GLU A 144 -9.90 -9.60 -18.62
N ARG A 145 -9.47 -9.35 -17.38
CA ARG A 145 -8.07 -9.50 -16.98
C ARG A 145 -7.58 -10.94 -17.03
N ALA A 146 -8.37 -11.90 -16.53
CA ALA A 146 -8.02 -13.31 -16.59
C ALA A 146 -7.85 -13.78 -18.05
N VAL A 147 -8.77 -13.37 -18.94
CA VAL A 147 -8.72 -13.70 -20.37
C VAL A 147 -7.53 -13.02 -21.07
N ALA A 148 -7.20 -11.78 -20.72
CA ALA A 148 -6.09 -11.05 -21.33
C ALA A 148 -4.73 -11.73 -21.10
N ARG A 149 -4.59 -12.53 -20.04
CA ARG A 149 -3.35 -13.28 -19.75
C ARG A 149 -3.13 -14.52 -20.61
N LEU A 150 -4.17 -15.00 -21.31
CA LEU A 150 -4.09 -16.26 -22.06
C LEU A 150 -3.01 -16.23 -23.14
N ASN A 151 -2.37 -17.39 -23.34
CA ASN A 151 -1.29 -17.59 -24.33
C ASN A 151 -0.07 -16.69 -24.08
N ALA A 152 0.29 -16.52 -22.80
CA ALA A 152 1.47 -15.79 -22.39
C ALA A 152 2.75 -16.34 -23.03
N ARG A 153 3.66 -15.44 -23.37
CA ARG A 153 4.95 -15.74 -24.00
C ARG A 153 6.10 -15.49 -23.05
N LYS A 154 7.18 -16.24 -23.23
CA LYS A 154 8.49 -15.87 -22.67
C LYS A 154 9.13 -14.81 -23.55
N VAL A 155 9.92 -13.94 -22.94
CA VAL A 155 10.71 -12.91 -23.62
C VAL A 155 12.20 -13.17 -23.38
N GLU A 156 13.02 -12.72 -24.31
CA GLU A 156 14.48 -12.77 -24.16
C GLU A 156 14.92 -11.79 -23.08
N THR A 157 16.01 -12.13 -22.39
CA THR A 157 16.57 -11.26 -21.36
C THR A 157 17.02 -9.92 -21.96
N ALA A 158 16.52 -8.81 -21.42
CA ALA A 158 16.80 -7.47 -21.93
C ALA A 158 16.79 -6.41 -20.82
N SER A 159 17.47 -5.29 -21.08
CA SER A 159 17.30 -4.07 -20.29
C SER A 159 16.32 -3.16 -21.02
N VAL A 160 15.17 -2.90 -20.40
CA VAL A 160 14.04 -2.20 -21.02
C VAL A 160 13.29 -1.34 -19.99
N PRO A 161 12.53 -0.32 -20.45
CA PRO A 161 11.54 0.35 -19.61
C PRO A 161 10.49 -0.63 -19.07
N VAL A 162 10.12 -0.43 -17.81
CA VAL A 162 9.06 -1.20 -17.14
C VAL A 162 7.98 -0.24 -16.67
N ILE A 163 6.74 -0.50 -17.09
CA ILE A 163 5.54 0.19 -16.62
C ILE A 163 4.90 -0.65 -15.51
N TYR A 164 4.56 -0.03 -14.39
CA TYR A 164 3.82 -0.64 -13.31
C TYR A 164 2.38 -0.14 -13.34
N GLU A 165 1.43 -1.07 -13.52
CA GLU A 165 -0.01 -0.78 -13.37
C GLU A 165 -0.31 -0.23 -11.96
N PRO A 166 -1.29 0.68 -11.78
CA PRO A 166 -1.74 1.21 -10.48
C PRO A 166 -1.91 0.16 -9.37
N ARG A 167 -2.37 -1.05 -9.71
CA ARG A 167 -2.54 -2.16 -8.75
C ARG A 167 -1.23 -2.58 -8.10
N VAL A 168 -0.13 -2.59 -8.86
CA VAL A 168 1.20 -3.02 -8.41
C VAL A 168 2.15 -1.86 -8.12
N SER A 169 1.91 -0.66 -8.67
CA SER A 169 2.74 0.52 -8.49
C SER A 169 2.87 0.94 -7.02
N SER A 170 1.80 0.77 -6.24
CA SER A 170 1.80 0.97 -4.78
C SER A 170 2.88 0.18 -4.03
N SER A 171 3.39 -0.93 -4.59
CA SER A 171 4.47 -1.70 -3.97
C SER A 171 5.79 -0.92 -3.88
N LEU A 172 6.08 -0.04 -4.83
CA LEU A 172 7.27 0.81 -4.82
C LEU A 172 7.22 1.79 -3.64
N LEU A 173 6.05 2.38 -3.39
CA LEU A 173 5.84 3.28 -2.25
C LEU A 173 5.89 2.52 -0.91
N ARG A 174 5.47 1.25 -0.85
CA ARG A 174 5.68 0.42 0.34
C ARG A 174 7.17 0.22 0.63
N HIS A 175 7.99 0.01 -0.40
CA HIS A 175 9.45 -0.08 -0.24
C HIS A 175 10.06 1.25 0.21
N LEU A 176 9.59 2.37 -0.33
CA LEU A 176 9.97 3.70 0.16
C LEU A 176 9.62 3.85 1.65
N ALA A 177 8.37 3.62 2.03
CA ALA A 177 7.89 3.73 3.41
C ALA A 177 8.71 2.87 4.40
N ALA A 178 9.10 1.67 3.98
CA ALA A 178 9.97 0.80 4.77
C ALA A 178 11.41 1.36 4.91
N ALA A 179 11.94 1.97 3.84
CA ALA A 179 13.28 2.57 3.83
C ALA A 179 13.35 3.88 4.64
N ILE A 180 12.27 4.65 4.72
CA ILE A 180 12.21 5.89 5.52
C ILE A 180 11.62 5.68 6.93
N ASN A 181 11.37 4.44 7.31
CA ASN A 181 10.88 4.08 8.63
C ASN A 181 11.92 4.42 9.70
N GLY A 182 11.52 5.17 10.73
CA GLY A 182 12.40 5.64 11.80
C GLY A 182 13.19 4.53 12.48
N ILE A 183 12.59 3.36 12.70
CA ILE A 183 13.28 2.21 13.31
C ILE A 183 14.37 1.69 12.37
N SER A 184 14.09 1.57 11.07
CA SER A 184 15.06 1.13 10.06
C SER A 184 16.23 2.12 9.94
N VAL A 185 15.94 3.42 9.97
CA VAL A 185 16.95 4.48 9.90
C VAL A 185 17.82 4.49 11.16
N ALA A 186 17.20 4.45 12.35
CA ALA A 186 17.90 4.46 13.63
C ALA A 186 18.80 3.23 13.85
N ARG A 187 18.42 2.07 13.27
CA ARG A 187 19.24 0.85 13.28
C ARG A 187 20.27 0.80 12.15
N GLY A 188 20.26 1.77 11.23
CA GLY A 188 21.14 1.79 10.08
C GLY A 188 20.86 0.70 9.02
N THR A 189 19.65 0.11 9.04
CA THR A 189 19.21 -1.00 8.16
C THR A 189 18.39 -0.52 6.96
N SER A 190 18.63 0.71 6.52
CA SER A 190 17.99 1.34 5.37
C SER A 190 19.02 1.83 4.36
N PHE A 191 18.77 1.56 3.08
CA PHE A 191 19.54 2.13 1.97
C PHE A 191 19.37 3.66 1.82
N LEU A 192 18.33 4.25 2.44
CA LEU A 192 18.07 5.69 2.43
C LEU A 192 18.55 6.42 3.69
N LYS A 193 19.14 5.76 4.68
CA LYS A 193 19.46 6.36 6.00
C LYS A 193 20.25 7.68 5.94
N ASP A 194 21.09 7.85 4.93
CA ASP A 194 21.96 9.02 4.74
C ASP A 194 21.41 10.01 3.68
N LYS A 195 20.13 9.91 3.33
CA LYS A 195 19.50 10.66 2.22
C LYS A 195 18.57 11.79 2.64
N MET A 196 18.42 12.09 3.93
CA MET A 196 17.64 13.25 4.39
C MET A 196 18.13 14.54 3.70
N GLY A 197 17.19 15.29 3.12
CA GLY A 197 17.46 16.53 2.39
C GLY A 197 18.16 16.35 1.04
N LYS A 198 18.27 15.12 0.52
CA LYS A 198 18.89 14.82 -0.78
C LYS A 198 17.82 14.39 -1.79
N ALA A 199 18.10 14.63 -3.07
CA ALA A 199 17.32 14.07 -4.16
C ALA A 199 17.40 12.54 -4.16
N VAL A 200 16.24 11.90 -4.19
CA VAL A 200 16.04 10.44 -4.31
C VAL A 200 15.21 10.11 -5.55
N PHE A 201 14.38 11.04 -6.00
CA PHE A 201 13.59 10.95 -7.23
C PHE A 201 13.88 12.15 -8.14
N ALA A 202 13.33 12.13 -9.36
CA ALA A 202 13.25 13.30 -10.22
C ALA A 202 12.43 14.42 -9.55
N ASP A 203 12.68 15.68 -9.93
CA ASP A 203 12.06 16.88 -9.36
C ASP A 203 10.53 16.93 -9.55
N ALA A 204 10.01 16.29 -10.58
CA ALA A 204 8.58 16.16 -10.81
C ALA A 204 7.86 15.26 -9.78
N ILE A 205 8.59 14.50 -8.96
CA ILE A 205 7.99 13.52 -8.04
C ILE A 205 7.75 14.14 -6.66
N THR A 206 6.48 14.18 -6.25
CA THR A 206 6.05 14.52 -4.89
C THR A 206 5.27 13.35 -4.30
N ILE A 207 5.60 12.97 -3.07
CA ILE A 207 4.94 11.88 -2.34
C ILE A 207 4.47 12.41 -1.00
N VAL A 208 3.19 12.20 -0.71
CA VAL A 208 2.48 12.77 0.42
C VAL A 208 1.94 11.66 1.32
N ASP A 209 2.13 11.79 2.63
CA ASP A 209 1.35 11.03 3.62
C ASP A 209 0.30 11.96 4.22
N ASP A 210 -0.98 11.58 4.14
CA ASP A 210 -2.09 12.41 4.59
C ASP A 210 -3.03 11.64 5.53
N PRO A 211 -2.90 11.81 6.86
CA PRO A 211 -3.72 11.08 7.82
C PRO A 211 -5.18 11.52 7.85
N HIS A 212 -5.51 12.67 7.24
CA HIS A 212 -6.81 13.33 7.38
C HIS A 212 -7.64 13.30 6.09
N ARG A 213 -7.31 12.41 5.15
CA ARG A 213 -8.12 12.21 3.95
C ARG A 213 -9.52 11.76 4.34
N ALA A 214 -10.53 12.53 3.93
CA ALA A 214 -11.92 12.14 4.10
C ALA A 214 -12.14 10.76 3.46
N ARG A 215 -12.79 9.84 4.19
CA ARG A 215 -13.03 8.45 3.74
C ARG A 215 -11.77 7.67 3.35
N GLY A 216 -10.58 8.10 3.78
CA GLY A 216 -9.33 7.41 3.51
C GLY A 216 -9.20 6.10 4.29
N LEU A 217 -8.81 5.02 3.63
CA LEU A 217 -8.65 3.70 4.27
C LEU A 217 -7.52 3.63 5.32
N GLY A 218 -6.56 4.57 5.26
CA GLY A 218 -5.48 4.72 6.24
C GLY A 218 -5.66 5.91 7.18
N SER A 219 -6.79 6.61 7.10
CA SER A 219 -7.03 7.85 7.86
C SER A 219 -7.19 7.56 9.35
N LYS A 220 -6.60 8.42 10.17
CA LYS A 220 -6.69 8.32 11.63
C LYS A 220 -6.59 9.71 12.28
N PRO A 221 -7.38 9.98 13.32
CA PRO A 221 -7.45 11.31 13.96
C PRO A 221 -6.24 11.67 14.82
N PHE A 222 -5.54 10.64 15.31
CA PHE A 222 -4.33 10.73 16.12
C PHE A 222 -3.51 9.45 15.90
N ASP A 223 -2.23 9.47 16.24
CA ASP A 223 -1.36 8.32 16.04
C ASP A 223 -1.47 7.25 17.16
N GLY A 224 -0.72 6.15 17.03
CA GLY A 224 -0.73 5.02 17.98
C GLY A 224 -0.14 5.32 19.36
N GLU A 225 0.28 6.56 19.59
CA GLU A 225 0.84 7.09 20.83
C GLU A 225 0.06 8.29 21.36
N GLY A 226 -1.02 8.70 20.66
CA GLY A 226 -1.90 9.79 21.06
C GLY A 226 -1.39 11.17 20.63
N LEU A 227 -0.45 11.25 19.68
CA LEU A 227 0.04 12.51 19.14
C LEU A 227 -0.86 13.01 18.00
N ALA A 228 -0.88 14.34 17.83
CA ALA A 228 -1.41 14.95 16.63
C ALA A 228 -0.59 14.49 15.41
N ASN A 229 -1.30 14.17 14.33
CA ASN A 229 -0.72 13.83 13.05
C ASN A 229 -1.16 14.86 12.00
N GLU A 230 -0.38 15.02 10.94
CA GLU A 230 -0.63 16.04 9.92
C GLU A 230 -0.19 15.55 8.55
N ARG A 231 -0.75 16.17 7.51
CA ARG A 231 -0.34 15.94 6.13
C ARG A 231 1.12 16.35 5.96
N ARG A 232 1.96 15.46 5.44
CA ARG A 232 3.37 15.72 5.16
C ARG A 232 3.73 15.36 3.73
N LYS A 233 4.56 16.20 3.11
CA LYS A 233 5.35 15.77 1.95
C LYS A 233 6.51 14.93 2.46
N VAL A 234 6.47 13.64 2.15
CA VAL A 234 7.54 12.69 2.44
C VAL A 234 8.69 12.89 1.44
N ILE A 235 8.33 13.01 0.17
CA ILE A 235 9.19 13.49 -0.90
C ILE A 235 8.62 14.81 -1.40
N ASP A 236 9.42 15.87 -1.43
CA ASP A 236 9.04 17.19 -1.97
C ASP A 236 9.94 17.51 -3.15
N ALA A 237 9.36 17.57 -4.35
CA ALA A 237 10.08 17.81 -5.61
C ALA A 237 11.38 16.97 -5.74
N GLY A 238 11.24 15.66 -5.57
CA GLY A 238 12.32 14.68 -5.66
C GLY A 238 13.19 14.54 -4.40
N VAL A 239 13.08 15.45 -3.44
CA VAL A 239 13.91 15.49 -2.23
C VAL A 239 13.24 14.79 -1.06
N LEU A 240 13.98 13.92 -0.36
CA LEU A 240 13.51 13.29 0.87
C LEU A 240 13.42 14.33 2.00
N ALA A 241 12.19 14.66 2.39
CA ALA A 241 11.89 15.78 3.28
C ALA A 241 11.66 15.36 4.75
N THR A 242 11.22 14.12 5.00
CA THR A 242 10.97 13.64 6.36
C THR A 242 11.08 12.12 6.50
N TRP A 243 11.29 11.66 7.73
CA TRP A 243 11.19 10.26 8.13
C TRP A 243 9.78 9.97 8.67
N LEU A 244 9.38 8.69 8.66
CA LEU A 244 8.20 8.25 9.41
C LEU A 244 8.66 7.88 10.82
N LEU A 245 8.32 8.70 11.82
CA LEU A 245 8.82 8.58 13.19
C LEU A 245 7.67 8.40 14.18
N ASP A 246 7.87 7.48 15.11
CA ASP A 246 7.18 7.39 16.40
C ASP A 246 8.06 8.04 17.49
N LEU A 247 7.61 8.08 18.75
CA LEU A 247 8.39 8.67 19.85
C LEU A 247 9.75 7.98 20.06
N GLY A 248 9.77 6.64 20.00
CA GLY A 248 10.99 5.86 20.27
C GLY A 248 12.07 6.10 19.22
N SER A 249 11.73 5.94 17.95
CA SER A 249 12.66 6.20 16.84
C SER A 249 13.05 7.67 16.73
N ALA A 250 12.15 8.60 17.02
CA ALA A 250 12.47 10.02 17.08
C ALA A 250 13.53 10.32 18.14
N ARG A 251 13.36 9.84 19.38
CA ARG A 251 14.34 9.99 20.45
C ARG A 251 15.68 9.37 20.10
N GLN A 252 15.67 8.16 19.52
CA GLN A 252 16.90 7.48 19.11
C GLN A 252 17.68 8.26 18.04
N LEU A 253 16.98 9.00 17.18
CA LEU A 253 17.59 9.85 16.14
C LEU A 253 17.85 11.30 16.61
N GLY A 254 17.46 11.66 17.84
CA GLY A 254 17.54 13.04 18.32
C GLY A 254 16.59 14.01 17.60
N LEU A 255 15.44 13.51 17.13
CA LEU A 255 14.42 14.25 16.38
C LEU A 255 13.09 14.30 17.15
N GLY A 256 12.12 15.07 16.64
CA GLY A 256 10.72 15.01 17.08
C GLY A 256 9.93 13.94 16.33
N SER A 257 8.91 13.37 16.99
CA SER A 257 7.97 12.44 16.32
C SER A 257 7.24 13.15 15.18
N THR A 258 6.93 12.40 14.11
CA THR A 258 6.20 12.93 12.97
C THR A 258 4.73 12.53 12.98
N GLY A 259 4.24 11.91 14.06
CA GLY A 259 2.85 11.45 14.21
C GLY A 259 2.56 10.15 13.44
N HIS A 260 3.58 9.31 13.22
CA HIS A 260 3.48 8.10 12.41
C HIS A 260 3.40 6.82 13.23
N ALA A 261 3.23 6.89 14.55
CA ALA A 261 3.07 5.67 15.33
C ALA A 261 1.80 4.92 14.88
N ALA A 262 1.94 3.63 14.62
CA ALA A 262 0.85 2.69 14.42
C ALA A 262 0.99 1.57 15.46
N ARG A 263 -0.14 1.09 15.97
CA ARG A 263 -0.17 0.14 17.08
C ARG A 263 -1.21 -0.94 16.82
N GLY A 264 -0.81 -2.20 17.00
CA GLY A 264 -1.71 -3.33 17.16
C GLY A 264 -1.86 -3.73 18.63
N THR A 265 -2.72 -4.70 18.92
CA THR A 265 -2.94 -5.18 20.30
C THR A 265 -1.81 -6.03 20.85
N SER A 266 -0.92 -6.54 19.99
CA SER A 266 0.09 -7.55 20.32
C SER A 266 1.54 -7.06 20.25
N ALA A 267 1.78 -5.77 19.99
CA ALA A 267 3.12 -5.21 19.85
C ALA A 267 3.20 -3.75 20.31
N PRO A 268 4.40 -3.25 20.68
CA PRO A 268 4.64 -1.81 20.84
C PRO A 268 4.29 -1.03 19.56
N PRO A 269 4.11 0.31 19.64
CA PRO A 269 4.01 1.13 18.45
C PRO A 269 5.22 0.95 17.54
N SER A 270 5.00 1.14 16.26
CA SER A 270 6.06 1.31 15.28
C SER A 270 5.65 2.34 14.24
N PRO A 271 6.60 3.02 13.56
CA PRO A 271 6.23 3.98 12.55
C PRO A 271 5.57 3.29 11.36
N ALA A 272 4.48 3.85 10.86
CA ALA A 272 3.83 3.44 9.63
C ALA A 272 3.18 4.63 8.95
N ALA A 273 3.17 4.58 7.62
CA ALA A 273 2.43 5.53 6.79
C ALA A 273 0.92 5.42 7.03
N THR A 274 0.18 6.48 6.71
CA THR A 274 -1.28 6.53 6.77
C THR A 274 -1.86 6.42 5.36
N ASN A 275 -2.33 7.51 4.75
CA ASN A 275 -2.67 7.54 3.34
C ASN A 275 -1.50 8.09 2.52
N LEU A 276 -0.53 7.22 2.22
CA LEU A 276 0.65 7.57 1.40
C LEU A 276 0.29 7.53 -0.08
N TYR A 277 0.61 8.58 -0.83
CA TYR A 277 0.44 8.57 -2.27
C TYR A 277 1.47 9.39 -3.02
N LEU A 278 1.77 8.96 -4.23
CA LEU A 278 2.52 9.74 -5.21
C LEU A 278 1.52 10.62 -5.98
N GLU A 279 1.78 11.92 -6.04
CA GLU A 279 0.93 12.87 -6.78
C GLU A 279 0.93 12.55 -8.28
N ALA A 280 -0.22 12.70 -8.93
CA ALA A 280 -0.38 12.41 -10.35
C ALA A 280 0.60 13.22 -11.21
N GLY A 281 1.16 12.57 -12.24
CA GLY A 281 1.94 13.23 -13.28
C GLY A 281 1.05 13.99 -14.27
N THR A 282 1.64 14.34 -15.42
CA THR A 282 0.96 15.10 -16.48
C THR A 282 0.70 14.30 -17.74
N LEU A 283 1.30 13.12 -17.88
CA LEU A 283 1.17 12.26 -19.04
C LEU A 283 0.09 11.21 -18.79
N GLY A 284 -0.73 10.93 -19.81
CA GLY A 284 -1.61 9.77 -19.79
C GLY A 284 -0.82 8.46 -19.84
N PRO A 285 -1.37 7.32 -19.37
CA PRO A 285 -0.68 6.02 -19.44
C PRO A 285 -0.22 5.63 -20.86
N ALA A 286 -1.01 5.95 -21.89
CA ALA A 286 -0.65 5.70 -23.29
C ALA A 286 0.52 6.58 -23.75
N GLU A 287 0.54 7.85 -23.33
CA GLU A 287 1.64 8.78 -23.66
C GLU A 287 2.93 8.35 -22.97
N LEU A 288 2.84 7.89 -21.72
CA LEU A 288 3.96 7.37 -20.94
C LEU A 288 4.62 6.14 -21.60
N MET A 289 3.86 5.39 -22.40
CA MET A 289 4.33 4.24 -23.17
C MET A 289 4.78 4.58 -24.60
N SER A 290 4.35 5.71 -25.17
CA SER A 290 4.39 5.97 -26.61
C SER A 290 5.78 5.94 -27.28
N ASP A 291 6.84 6.26 -26.54
CA ASP A 291 8.24 6.25 -27.00
C ASP A 291 8.96 4.92 -26.71
N ILE A 292 8.30 3.95 -26.06
CA ILE A 292 8.87 2.66 -25.71
C ILE A 292 8.91 1.77 -26.96
N GLY A 293 10.11 1.56 -27.52
CA GLY A 293 10.31 0.60 -28.62
C GLY A 293 10.01 -0.84 -28.19
N ALA A 294 10.55 -1.26 -27.04
CA ALA A 294 10.25 -2.52 -26.39
C ALA A 294 10.28 -2.34 -24.87
N GLY A 295 9.33 -2.93 -24.14
CA GLY A 295 9.22 -2.79 -22.70
C GLY A 295 8.24 -3.76 -22.06
N LEU A 296 8.07 -3.68 -20.75
CA LEU A 296 7.18 -4.57 -20.00
C LEU A 296 6.15 -3.75 -19.22
N TYR A 297 4.86 -4.01 -19.45
CA TYR A 297 3.75 -3.52 -18.63
C TYR A 297 3.40 -4.57 -17.57
N VAL A 298 3.75 -4.33 -16.32
CA VAL A 298 3.60 -5.26 -15.20
C VAL A 298 2.26 -5.06 -14.50
N THR A 299 1.50 -6.15 -14.36
CA THR A 299 0.19 -6.19 -13.68
C THR A 299 0.16 -7.14 -12.48
N GLU A 300 1.21 -7.95 -12.31
CA GLU A 300 1.37 -8.87 -11.18
C GLU A 300 2.85 -8.96 -10.78
N LEU A 301 3.11 -9.00 -9.47
CA LEU A 301 4.43 -9.20 -8.89
C LEU A 301 4.39 -10.35 -7.88
N ILE A 302 5.36 -11.25 -7.96
CA ILE A 302 5.44 -12.50 -7.20
C ILE A 302 6.73 -12.50 -6.36
N GLY A 303 6.61 -12.98 -5.12
CA GLY A 303 7.74 -13.13 -4.19
C GLY A 303 8.12 -11.87 -3.42
N MET A 304 8.93 -12.08 -2.38
CA MET A 304 9.53 -11.04 -1.54
C MET A 304 10.93 -10.75 -2.08
N GLY A 305 11.09 -9.65 -2.79
CA GLY A 305 12.27 -9.42 -3.64
C GLY A 305 13.04 -8.14 -3.39
N ALA A 306 12.73 -7.39 -2.34
CA ALA A 306 13.38 -6.12 -2.06
C ALA A 306 14.21 -6.22 -0.78
N ASN A 307 15.49 -5.88 -0.87
CA ASN A 307 16.38 -5.79 0.28
C ASN A 307 16.44 -4.35 0.79
N THR A 308 15.89 -4.07 1.97
CA THR A 308 15.85 -2.72 2.53
C THR A 308 17.21 -2.21 2.99
N LEU A 309 18.21 -3.07 3.17
CA LEU A 309 19.56 -2.66 3.55
C LEU A 309 20.35 -2.12 2.34
N THR A 310 20.26 -2.81 1.20
CA THR A 310 21.07 -2.52 0.00
C THR A 310 20.30 -1.79 -1.11
N GLY A 311 18.97 -1.89 -1.09
CA GLY A 311 18.10 -1.43 -2.17
C GLY A 311 17.94 -2.45 -3.29
N ASP A 312 18.58 -3.62 -3.25
CA ASP A 312 18.47 -4.61 -4.32
C ASP A 312 17.02 -5.08 -4.50
N TYR A 313 16.58 -5.13 -5.75
CA TYR A 313 15.21 -5.47 -6.12
C TYR A 313 15.22 -6.59 -7.17
N SER A 314 14.50 -7.67 -6.91
CA SER A 314 14.32 -8.80 -7.83
C SER A 314 13.02 -9.54 -7.53
N ARG A 315 12.03 -9.45 -8.41
CA ARG A 315 10.71 -10.08 -8.22
C ARG A 315 10.26 -10.80 -9.48
N GLY A 316 9.57 -11.92 -9.30
CA GLY A 316 8.81 -12.52 -10.39
C GLY A 316 7.74 -11.52 -10.85
N ALA A 317 7.48 -11.46 -12.14
CA ALA A 317 6.50 -10.55 -12.71
C ALA A 317 5.71 -11.23 -13.82
N ALA A 318 4.47 -10.76 -14.00
CA ALA A 318 3.65 -11.06 -15.15
C ALA A 318 2.92 -9.79 -15.59
N GLY A 319 2.52 -9.77 -16.85
CA GLY A 319 1.87 -8.63 -17.46
C GLY A 319 1.89 -8.75 -18.98
N PHE A 320 2.29 -7.69 -19.67
CA PHE A 320 2.25 -7.62 -21.13
C PHE A 320 3.51 -7.00 -21.69
N TRP A 321 3.98 -7.51 -22.82
CA TRP A 321 5.04 -6.88 -23.58
C TRP A 321 4.52 -5.64 -24.29
N ILE A 322 5.34 -4.60 -24.35
CA ILE A 322 5.10 -3.37 -25.11
C ILE A 322 5.97 -3.43 -26.36
N GLU A 323 5.38 -3.16 -27.53
CA GLU A 323 6.09 -2.96 -28.80
C GLU A 323 5.62 -1.67 -29.46
N ASN A 324 6.55 -0.77 -29.81
CA ASN A 324 6.26 0.51 -30.45
C ASN A 324 5.19 1.35 -29.71
N GLY A 325 5.27 1.34 -28.38
CA GLY A 325 4.37 2.07 -27.49
C GLY A 325 2.99 1.46 -27.26
N GLU A 326 2.73 0.25 -27.78
CA GLU A 326 1.45 -0.44 -27.62
C GLU A 326 1.60 -1.79 -26.92
N ILE A 327 0.55 -2.21 -26.20
CA ILE A 327 0.48 -3.53 -25.58
C ILE A 327 0.37 -4.61 -26.68
N ALA A 328 1.36 -5.50 -26.75
CA ALA A 328 1.48 -6.47 -27.84
C ALA A 328 0.94 -7.86 -27.46
N TYR A 329 1.45 -8.48 -26.39
CA TYR A 329 1.04 -9.82 -25.95
C TYR A 329 1.31 -10.05 -24.46
N PRO A 330 0.58 -10.96 -23.80
CA PRO A 330 0.84 -11.29 -22.40
C PRO A 330 2.19 -11.98 -22.23
N VAL A 331 2.84 -11.69 -21.11
CA VAL A 331 4.13 -12.23 -20.69
C VAL A 331 4.03 -12.74 -19.26
N SER A 332 4.55 -13.94 -19.05
CA SER A 332 4.63 -14.58 -17.73
C SER A 332 5.99 -15.26 -17.57
N GLU A 333 6.28 -15.72 -16.35
CA GLU A 333 7.55 -16.37 -16.00
C GLU A 333 8.80 -15.50 -16.23
N VAL A 334 8.67 -14.18 -16.06
CA VAL A 334 9.80 -13.24 -16.08
C VAL A 334 10.17 -12.79 -14.68
N THR A 335 11.41 -12.35 -14.50
CA THR A 335 11.88 -11.66 -13.30
C THR A 335 12.31 -10.25 -13.67
N ILE A 336 11.85 -9.26 -12.91
CA ILE A 336 12.32 -7.88 -13.03
C ILE A 336 13.33 -7.58 -11.93
N ALA A 337 14.45 -6.96 -12.29
CA ALA A 337 15.53 -6.66 -11.36
C ALA A 337 16.13 -5.26 -11.55
N GLY A 338 16.64 -4.69 -10.46
CA GLY A 338 17.29 -3.39 -10.40
C GLY A 338 17.74 -3.05 -8.97
N ASN A 339 18.11 -1.80 -8.73
CA ASN A 339 18.31 -1.26 -7.38
C ASN A 339 17.31 -0.11 -7.15
N LEU A 340 16.66 -0.10 -5.99
CA LEU A 340 15.62 0.88 -5.63
C LEU A 340 16.12 2.33 -5.69
N ASN A 341 17.41 2.60 -5.44
CA ASN A 341 17.95 3.96 -5.62
C ASN A 341 17.86 4.40 -7.09
N ASP A 342 18.28 3.53 -8.00
CA ASP A 342 18.28 3.82 -9.44
C ASP A 342 16.85 3.84 -9.98
N MET A 343 16.01 2.91 -9.51
CA MET A 343 14.60 2.84 -9.87
C MET A 343 13.85 4.11 -9.47
N PHE A 344 14.07 4.63 -8.26
CA PHE A 344 13.45 5.87 -7.79
C PHE A 344 13.97 7.09 -8.56
N ALA A 345 15.26 7.14 -8.87
CA ALA A 345 15.85 8.22 -9.66
C ALA A 345 15.32 8.29 -11.10
N ASN A 346 14.93 7.15 -11.69
CA ASN A 346 14.44 7.04 -13.06
C ASN A 346 12.92 6.83 -13.15
N LEU A 347 12.18 7.19 -12.10
CA LEU A 347 10.73 7.01 -12.04
C LEU A 347 10.00 8.21 -12.66
N THR A 348 9.05 7.91 -13.55
CA THR A 348 8.09 8.88 -14.11
C THR A 348 6.66 8.43 -13.80
N ALA A 349 5.79 9.37 -13.44
CA ALA A 349 4.41 9.10 -13.08
C ALA A 349 3.43 9.54 -14.19
N ALA A 350 2.36 8.77 -14.38
CA ALA A 350 1.20 9.15 -15.19
C ALA A 350 0.14 9.89 -14.36
N ASP A 351 -0.91 10.36 -15.04
CA ASP A 351 -1.99 11.19 -14.49
C ASP A 351 -3.15 10.40 -13.84
N ASP A 352 -3.12 9.06 -13.88
CA ASP A 352 -4.22 8.16 -13.52
C ASP A 352 -4.21 7.71 -12.05
N LEU A 353 -3.90 8.63 -11.12
CA LEU A 353 -3.92 8.31 -9.69
C LEU A 353 -5.34 7.99 -9.22
N GLU A 354 -5.52 6.79 -8.69
CA GLU A 354 -6.75 6.35 -8.03
C GLU A 354 -6.48 5.86 -6.62
N PHE A 355 -7.38 6.19 -5.69
CA PHE A 355 -7.27 5.83 -4.29
C PHE A 355 -8.02 4.55 -3.96
N ARG A 356 -7.34 3.41 -4.12
CA ARG A 356 -7.87 2.05 -3.89
C ARG A 356 -7.42 1.42 -2.56
N TYR A 357 -6.36 1.97 -1.97
CA TYR A 357 -5.67 1.46 -0.80
C TYR A 357 -5.35 2.58 0.20
N ALA A 358 -4.67 2.24 1.30
CA ALA A 358 -3.96 3.23 2.11
C ALA A 358 -2.71 3.76 1.40
N ILE A 359 -2.03 2.95 0.58
CA ILE A 359 -0.83 3.37 -0.18
C ILE A 359 -1.12 3.28 -1.67
N ASN A 360 -1.02 4.40 -2.40
CA ASN A 360 -1.47 4.50 -3.79
C ASN A 360 -0.44 5.21 -4.68
N ALA A 361 -0.35 4.80 -5.93
CA ALA A 361 0.42 5.49 -6.94
C ALA A 361 -0.32 5.37 -8.28
N PRO A 362 -0.13 6.33 -9.21
CA PRO A 362 -0.62 6.18 -10.58
C PRO A 362 0.12 5.05 -11.30
N THR A 363 -0.12 4.89 -12.60
CA THR A 363 0.78 4.16 -13.50
C THR A 363 2.18 4.77 -13.38
N LEU A 364 3.21 3.94 -13.22
CA LEU A 364 4.59 4.38 -13.08
C LEU A 364 5.47 3.76 -14.16
N ARG A 365 6.34 4.56 -14.78
CA ARG A 365 7.42 4.10 -15.65
C ARG A 365 8.74 4.13 -14.89
N ILE A 366 9.54 3.09 -15.06
CA ILE A 366 10.92 3.02 -14.59
C ILE A 366 11.81 2.58 -15.75
N ASP A 367 12.77 3.41 -16.10
CA ASP A 367 13.77 3.10 -17.13
C ASP A 367 14.96 2.33 -16.54
N GLY A 368 15.66 1.57 -17.39
CA GLY A 368 16.92 0.89 -17.03
C GLY A 368 16.77 -0.39 -16.19
N MET A 369 15.57 -0.98 -16.13
CA MET A 369 15.36 -2.25 -15.43
C MET A 369 15.83 -3.44 -16.28
N THR A 370 16.24 -4.52 -15.61
CA THR A 370 16.51 -5.81 -16.27
C THR A 370 15.25 -6.67 -16.21
N VAL A 371 14.78 -7.14 -17.35
CA VAL A 371 13.76 -8.19 -17.47
C VAL A 371 14.50 -9.47 -17.86
N ALA A 372 14.58 -10.41 -16.92
CA ALA A 372 15.18 -11.73 -17.14
C ALA A 372 14.07 -12.73 -17.52
N GLY A 373 14.26 -13.40 -18.65
CA GLY A 373 13.34 -14.39 -19.19
C GLY A 373 14.08 -15.62 -19.70
N LYS A 374 13.92 -15.91 -21.00
CA LYS A 374 14.63 -17.01 -21.66
C LYS A 374 16.11 -16.71 -21.86
#